data_AF-A0A6F8YGH5-F1
#
_entry.id   AF-A0A6F8YGH5-F1
#
_cell.length_a   1.000
_cell.length_b   1.000
_cell.length_c   1.000
_cell.angle_alpha   90.00
_cell.angle_beta   90.00
_cell.angle_gamma   90.00
#
_symmetry.space_group_name_H-M   'P 1'
#
loop_
_entity.id
_entity.type
_entity.pdbx_description
1 polymer ?
#
loop_
_entity_poly.entity_id
_entity_poly.type
_entity_poly.pdbx_seq_one_letter_code
_entity_poly.pdbx_strand_id
1 'polypeptide(L)'
;MAVIDALPEPGGQVTAMYPEKAIYDVAGFPVIKGRDLVANLVEQAAPYNPEYLLGARAEALSYVDGRPLLSLDGGEKLLCGAIIVTGGLGSFSPRPLPAAAAFDGGASSTSCPASPSCPATTC
;
A
#
# COMPACT_ATOMS: atom_id res chain seq x y z
N MET A 1 -8.20 -1.16 19.05
CA MET A 1 -7.72 -0.04 18.21
C MET A 1 -7.37 -0.65 16.86
N ALA A 2 -7.79 -0.04 15.75
CA ALA A 2 -7.48 -0.55 14.42
C ALA A 2 -6.48 0.38 13.71
N VAL A 3 -5.53 -0.20 12.99
CA VAL A 3 -4.61 0.48 12.08
C VAL A 3 -4.99 0.06 10.68
N ILE A 4 -5.28 1.02 9.82
CA ILE A 4 -5.72 0.80 8.45
C ILE A 4 -4.67 1.42 7.53
N ASP A 5 -4.17 0.64 6.58
CA ASP A 5 -3.24 1.10 5.56
C ASP A 5 -3.51 0.39 4.23
N ALA A 6 -3.29 1.10 3.13
CA ALA A 6 -3.41 0.54 1.79
C ALA A 6 -2.25 -0.40 1.45
N LEU A 7 -1.10 -0.29 2.14
CA LEU A 7 0.01 -1.23 1.99
C LEU A 7 -0.32 -2.58 2.65
N PRO A 8 0.17 -3.71 2.09
CA PRO A 8 -0.05 -5.04 2.65
C PRO A 8 0.76 -5.30 3.94
N GLU A 9 1.69 -4.40 4.28
CA GLU A 9 2.60 -4.51 5.41
C GLU A 9 2.74 -3.14 6.12
N PRO A 10 2.97 -3.13 7.45
CA PRO A 10 3.14 -1.89 8.19
C PRO A 10 4.47 -1.19 7.85
N GLY A 11 4.54 0.11 8.18
CA GLY A 11 5.76 0.91 8.09
C GLY A 11 5.79 1.96 6.96
N GLY A 12 4.76 2.03 6.14
CA GLY A 12 4.54 3.14 5.22
C GLY A 12 5.68 3.32 4.22
N GLN A 13 6.14 4.57 4.06
CA GLN A 13 7.21 4.90 3.11
C GLN A 13 8.53 4.20 3.37
N VAL A 14 8.86 3.93 4.65
CA VAL A 14 10.13 3.31 5.02
C VAL A 14 10.18 1.89 4.44
N THR A 15 9.11 1.13 4.65
CA THR A 15 8.95 -0.22 4.10
C THR A 15 8.84 -0.19 2.57
N ALA A 16 8.04 0.72 2.02
CA ALA A 16 7.76 0.76 0.58
C ALA A 16 8.92 1.25 -0.31
N MET A 17 9.74 2.20 0.17
CA MET A 17 10.76 2.86 -0.66
C MET A 17 12.20 2.51 -0.30
N TYR A 18 12.52 2.31 0.98
CA TYR A 18 13.93 2.19 1.41
C TYR A 18 14.13 1.27 2.63
N PRO A 19 13.65 0.02 2.61
CA PRO A 19 13.72 -0.88 3.77
C PRO A 19 15.16 -1.17 4.23
N GLU A 20 16.12 -1.20 3.31
CA GLU A 20 17.52 -1.50 3.59
C GLU A 20 18.39 -0.28 3.89
N LYS A 21 17.85 0.94 3.76
CA LYS A 21 18.61 2.16 3.99
C LYS A 21 18.88 2.34 5.48
N ALA A 22 20.12 2.67 5.81
CA ALA A 22 20.52 3.07 7.15
C ALA A 22 19.99 4.49 7.47
N ILE A 23 19.35 4.61 8.61
CA ILE A 23 18.79 5.83 9.19
C ILE A 23 19.66 6.19 10.40
N TYR A 24 20.03 7.47 10.53
CA TYR A 24 20.99 7.96 11.53
C TYR A 24 20.40 9.04 12.45
N ASP A 25 19.17 9.45 12.18
CA ASP A 25 18.48 10.58 12.79
C ASP A 25 17.25 10.15 13.62
N VAL A 26 17.28 8.94 14.18
CA VAL A 26 16.29 8.45 15.13
C VAL A 26 16.90 8.35 16.52
N ALA A 27 16.29 9.03 17.48
CA ALA A 27 16.75 9.03 18.87
C ALA A 27 16.84 7.61 19.43
N GLY A 28 17.92 7.30 20.16
CA GLY A 28 18.17 5.97 20.73
C GLY A 28 18.90 5.00 19.80
N PHE A 29 19.06 5.34 18.51
CA PHE A 29 19.76 4.50 17.54
C PHE A 29 20.88 5.30 16.85
N PRO A 30 22.17 5.01 17.12
CA PRO A 30 23.27 5.59 16.36
C PRO A 30 23.19 5.29 14.85
N VAL A 31 22.67 4.10 14.51
CA VAL A 31 22.32 3.68 13.15
C VAL A 31 21.27 2.56 13.23
N ILE A 32 20.27 2.58 12.36
CA ILE A 32 19.26 1.52 12.24
C ILE A 32 18.78 1.39 10.80
N LYS A 33 18.48 0.16 10.31
CA LYS A 33 17.86 0.01 8.99
C LYS A 33 16.36 0.28 9.06
N GLY A 34 15.79 0.77 7.97
CA GLY A 34 14.35 1.03 7.86
C GLY A 34 13.49 -0.16 8.30
N ARG A 35 13.79 -1.38 7.83
CA ARG A 35 13.05 -2.59 8.24
C ARG A 35 13.12 -2.87 9.74
N ASP A 36 14.27 -2.66 10.35
CA ASP A 36 14.51 -3.00 11.76
C ASP A 36 13.78 -1.99 12.65
N LEU A 37 13.76 -0.71 12.23
CA LEU A 37 12.98 0.33 12.88
C LEU A 37 11.48 -0.01 12.85
N VAL A 38 10.94 -0.40 11.69
CA VAL A 38 9.52 -0.77 11.56
C VAL A 38 9.19 -1.99 12.42
N ALA A 39 10.04 -3.02 12.41
CA ALA A 39 9.85 -4.21 13.26
C ALA A 39 9.79 -3.84 14.76
N ASN A 40 10.72 -2.99 15.23
CA ASN A 40 10.73 -2.53 16.62
C ASN A 40 9.47 -1.74 16.99
N LEU A 41 8.95 -0.91 16.08
CA LEU A 41 7.71 -0.15 16.31
C LEU A 41 6.48 -1.06 16.38
N VAL A 42 6.43 -2.10 15.53
CA VAL A 42 5.36 -3.10 15.58
C VAL A 42 5.43 -3.90 16.88
N GLU A 43 6.62 -4.32 17.31
CA GLU A 43 6.83 -4.99 18.59
C GLU A 43 6.42 -4.10 19.77
N GLN A 44 6.77 -2.81 19.74
CA GLN A 44 6.36 -1.83 20.75
C GLN A 44 4.83 -1.67 20.82
N ALA A 45 4.13 -1.77 19.68
CA ALA A 45 2.68 -1.66 19.62
C ALA A 45 1.96 -2.95 20.02
N ALA A 46 2.62 -4.11 19.90
CA ALA A 46 2.04 -5.43 20.12
C ALA A 46 1.29 -5.61 21.46
N PRO A 47 1.77 -5.11 22.62
CA PRO A 47 1.08 -5.28 23.90
C PRO A 47 -0.35 -4.69 23.95
N TYR A 48 -0.67 -3.76 23.05
CA TYR A 48 -1.99 -3.15 22.96
C TYR A 48 -2.95 -3.92 22.03
N ASN A 49 -2.50 -5.02 21.43
CA ASN A 49 -3.23 -5.85 20.47
C ASN A 49 -3.99 -5.01 19.42
N PRO A 50 -3.29 -4.13 18.66
CA PRO A 50 -3.91 -3.42 17.56
C PRO A 50 -4.37 -4.41 16.48
N GLU A 51 -5.54 -4.14 15.92
CA GLU A 51 -6.03 -4.84 14.74
C GLU A 51 -5.44 -4.18 13.49
N TYR A 52 -4.76 -4.96 12.65
CA TYR A 52 -4.11 -4.47 11.43
C TYR A 52 -4.98 -4.81 10.21
N LEU A 53 -5.68 -3.81 9.70
CA LEU A 53 -6.48 -3.87 8.47
C LEU A 53 -5.62 -3.35 7.31
N LEU A 54 -4.66 -4.17 6.89
CA LEU A 54 -3.69 -3.86 5.85
C LEU A 54 -4.22 -4.24 4.47
N GLY A 55 -3.72 -3.58 3.43
CA GLY A 55 -4.23 -3.73 2.07
C GLY A 55 -5.63 -3.13 1.86
N ALA A 56 -6.11 -2.33 2.81
CA ALA A 56 -7.42 -1.68 2.76
C ALA A 56 -7.27 -0.16 2.83
N ARG A 57 -7.92 0.54 1.91
CA ARG A 57 -7.84 2.00 1.83
C ARG A 57 -9.08 2.65 2.40
N ALA A 58 -8.89 3.58 3.33
CA ALA A 58 -9.95 4.49 3.75
C ALA A 58 -10.36 5.42 2.59
N GLU A 59 -11.63 5.35 2.17
CA GLU A 59 -12.14 6.15 1.04
C GLU A 59 -13.00 7.33 1.48
N ALA A 60 -13.89 7.11 2.45
CA ALA A 60 -14.85 8.12 2.85
C ALA A 60 -15.08 8.13 4.36
N LEU A 61 -15.21 9.33 4.90
CA LEU A 61 -15.60 9.56 6.28
C LEU A 61 -17.00 10.17 6.32
N SER A 62 -17.91 9.53 7.04
CA SER A 62 -19.26 10.02 7.33
C SER A 62 -19.52 9.97 8.84
N TYR A 63 -20.69 10.41 9.29
CA TYR A 63 -21.07 10.36 10.69
C TYR A 63 -22.45 9.72 10.84
N VAL A 64 -22.60 8.84 11.83
CA VAL A 64 -23.87 8.22 12.22
C VAL A 64 -24.05 8.40 13.72
N ASP A 65 -25.15 9.02 14.11
CA ASP A 65 -25.46 9.33 15.52
C ASP A 65 -24.31 10.04 16.25
N GLY A 66 -23.65 10.98 15.56
CA GLY A 66 -22.51 11.74 16.09
C GLY A 66 -21.18 10.97 16.16
N ARG A 67 -21.12 9.72 15.69
CA ARG A 67 -19.90 8.91 15.66
C ARG A 67 -19.32 8.81 14.24
N PRO A 68 -17.98 8.91 14.08
CA PRO A 68 -17.30 8.65 12.81
C PRO A 68 -17.62 7.26 12.23
N LEU A 69 -18.06 7.21 10.98
CA LEU A 69 -18.21 5.99 10.19
C LEU A 69 -17.27 6.06 8.98
N LEU A 70 -16.22 5.24 9.01
CA LEU A 70 -15.21 5.13 7.98
C LEU A 70 -15.61 4.06 6.96
N SER A 71 -15.62 4.39 5.68
CA SER A 71 -15.82 3.44 4.57
C SER A 71 -14.47 3.09 3.95
N LEU A 72 -14.22 1.79 3.76
CA LEU A 72 -13.05 1.27 3.09
C LEU A 72 -13.37 0.94 1.62
N ASP A 73 -12.34 0.85 0.79
CA ASP A 73 -12.42 0.48 -0.63
C ASP A 73 -12.99 -0.92 -0.88
N GLY A 74 -12.80 -1.85 0.06
CA GLY A 74 -13.45 -3.17 0.07
C GLY A 74 -14.96 -3.15 0.36
N GLY A 75 -15.56 -1.98 0.58
CA GLY A 75 -16.99 -1.82 0.91
C GLY A 75 -17.31 -2.00 2.39
N GLU A 76 -16.34 -2.38 3.21
CA GLU A 76 -16.48 -2.51 4.66
C GLU A 76 -16.64 -1.13 5.32
N LYS A 77 -17.39 -1.07 6.44
CA LYS A 77 -17.65 0.16 7.17
C LYS A 77 -17.35 -0.01 8.65
N LEU A 78 -16.56 0.90 9.20
CA LEU A 78 -16.09 0.87 10.58
C LEU A 78 -16.64 2.06 11.34
N LEU A 79 -17.46 1.77 12.36
CA LEU A 79 -17.98 2.79 13.27
C LEU A 79 -16.99 2.98 14.43
N CYS A 80 -16.40 4.16 14.51
CA CYS A 80 -15.30 4.47 15.41
C CYS A 80 -15.73 5.52 16.44
N GLY A 81 -15.11 5.51 17.62
CA GLY A 81 -15.27 6.60 18.60
C GLY A 81 -14.47 7.85 18.23
N ALA A 82 -13.30 7.66 17.62
CA ALA A 82 -12.41 8.70 17.13
C ALA A 82 -11.57 8.15 15.98
N ILE A 83 -11.01 9.04 15.15
CA ILE A 83 -10.12 8.70 14.03
C ILE A 83 -8.86 9.55 14.14
N ILE A 84 -7.71 8.91 13.95
CA ILE A 84 -6.40 9.56 13.85
C ILE A 84 -5.89 9.36 12.42
N VAL A 85 -5.55 10.46 11.75
CA VAL A 85 -5.09 10.41 10.35
C VAL A 85 -3.57 10.56 10.30
N THR A 86 -2.90 9.51 9.83
CA THR A 86 -1.43 9.46 9.69
C THR A 86 -1.01 9.07 8.26
N GLY A 87 -1.75 9.55 7.24
CA GLY A 87 -1.60 9.12 5.84
C GLY A 87 -0.34 9.59 5.10
N GLY A 88 0.60 10.29 5.76
CA GLY A 88 1.85 10.74 5.14
C GLY A 88 1.64 11.57 3.86
N LEU A 89 2.35 11.21 2.78
CA LEU A 89 2.20 11.84 1.45
C LEU A 89 1.02 11.30 0.62
N GLY A 90 0.14 10.49 1.22
CA GLY A 90 -1.02 9.88 0.54
C GLY A 90 -0.83 8.40 0.24
N SER A 91 -1.86 7.79 -0.37
CA SER A 91 -1.88 6.36 -0.67
C SER A 91 -0.85 6.01 -1.75
N PHE A 92 0.05 5.08 -1.44
CA PHE A 92 1.02 4.58 -2.39
C PHE A 92 0.34 3.62 -3.38
N SER A 93 0.05 4.10 -4.59
CA SER A 93 -0.39 3.24 -5.69
C SER A 93 0.74 3.06 -6.70
N PRO A 94 0.94 1.84 -7.25
CA PRO A 94 1.89 1.61 -8.34
C PRO A 94 1.60 2.58 -9.49
N ARG A 95 2.62 3.32 -9.95
CA ARG A 95 2.47 4.13 -11.17
C ARG A 95 2.48 3.22 -12.40
N PRO A 96 1.40 3.15 -13.19
CA PRO A 96 1.40 2.35 -14.40
C PRO A 96 2.40 2.92 -15.41
N LEU A 97 3.12 2.03 -16.10
CA LEU A 97 3.95 2.42 -17.24
C LEU A 97 3.03 2.71 -18.43
N PRO A 98 3.14 3.89 -19.10
CA PRO A 98 2.29 4.21 -20.24
C PRO A 98 2.34 3.19 -21.38
N ALA A 99 3.48 2.49 -21.53
CA ALA A 99 3.68 1.45 -22.54
C ALA A 99 3.14 0.07 -22.13
N ALA A 100 2.82 -0.16 -20.85
CA ALA A 100 2.36 -1.46 -20.36
C ALA A 100 0.87 -1.71 -20.61
N ALA A 101 0.07 -0.69 -20.91
CA ALA A 101 -1.34 -0.84 -21.30
C ALA A 101 -1.55 -1.63 -22.61
N ALA A 102 -0.48 -1.84 -23.39
CA ALA A 102 -0.49 -2.67 -24.59
C ALA A 102 -0.12 -4.15 -24.31
N PHE A 103 0.32 -4.47 -23.10
CA PHE A 103 0.84 -5.78 -22.70
C PHE A 103 0.25 -6.19 -21.34
N ASP A 104 -1.08 -6.23 -21.27
CA ASP A 104 -1.76 -6.91 -20.18
C ASP A 104 -1.53 -8.41 -20.41
N GLY A 105 -0.88 -9.09 -19.47
CA GLY A 105 -0.39 -10.47 -19.57
C GLY A 105 -1.46 -11.57 -19.70
N GLY A 106 -2.50 -11.35 -20.49
CA GLY A 106 -3.38 -12.38 -20.99
C GLY A 106 -2.65 -13.16 -22.08
N ALA A 107 -2.35 -14.43 -21.81
CA ALA A 107 -2.08 -15.39 -22.86
C ALA A 107 -3.35 -15.54 -23.74
N SER A 108 -3.52 -14.66 -24.72
CA SER A 108 -4.47 -14.85 -25.81
C SER A 108 -3.74 -14.71 -27.13
N SER A 109 -3.60 -15.84 -27.81
CA SER A 109 -3.27 -15.95 -29.23
C SER A 109 -4.01 -14.89 -30.03
N THR A 110 -3.32 -13.84 -30.45
CA THR A 110 -3.86 -12.91 -31.43
C THR A 110 -2.71 -12.48 -32.32
N SER A 111 -2.85 -12.89 -33.58
CA SER A 111 -1.95 -12.70 -34.70
C SER A 111 -1.31 -11.31 -34.73
N CYS A 112 -0.01 -11.27 -35.06
CA CYS A 112 0.68 -10.05 -35.45
C CYS A 112 -0.19 -9.22 -36.43
N PRO A 113 -0.37 -7.91 -36.22
CA PRO A 113 -0.95 -7.07 -37.25
C PRO A 113 0.00 -7.10 -38.45
N ALA A 114 -0.51 -7.53 -39.60
CA ALA A 114 0.26 -7.60 -40.84
C ALA A 114 0.74 -6.20 -41.22
N SER A 115 2.00 -5.91 -40.94
CA SER A 115 2.75 -4.86 -41.62
C SER A 115 3.20 -5.41 -42.99
N PRO A 116 3.28 -4.57 -44.05
CA PRO A 116 3.65 -5.02 -45.39
C PRO A 116 5.12 -5.49 -45.50
N SER A 117 5.86 -5.58 -44.40
CA SER A 117 7.28 -5.92 -44.35
C SER A 117 7.62 -7.18 -43.55
N CYS A 118 6.65 -7.92 -43.02
CA CYS A 118 6.93 -9.12 -42.21
C CYS A 118 6.72 -10.41 -43.03
N PRO A 119 7.78 -11.15 -43.43
CA PRO A 119 7.63 -12.43 -44.11
C PRO A 119 7.07 -13.46 -43.11
N ALA A 120 5.84 -13.90 -43.35
CA ALA A 120 5.15 -14.89 -42.55
C ALA A 120 5.88 -16.24 -42.60
N THR A 121 6.77 -16.52 -41.65
CA THR A 121 7.13 -17.88 -41.27
C THR A 121 7.59 -17.88 -39.82
N THR A 122 6.85 -18.65 -39.00
CA THR A 122 7.07 -18.98 -37.58
C THR A 122 6.40 -18.04 -36.58
N CYS A 123 5.13 -18.33 -36.28
CA CYS A 123 4.64 -18.30 -34.89
C CYS A 123 4.84 -19.71 -34.31
#